data_AF-A0A4R8CAN1-F1
#
_entry.id   AF-A0A4R8CAN1-F1
#
_cell.length_a   1.000
_cell.length_b   1.000
_cell.length_c   1.000
_cell.angle_alpha   90.00
_cell.angle_beta   90.00
_cell.angle_gamma   90.00
#
_symmetry.space_group_name_H-M   'P 1'
#
loop_
_entity.id
_entity.type
_entity.pdbx_description
1 polymer ?
#
loop_
_entity_poly.entity_id
_entity_poly.type
_entity_poly.pdbx_seq_one_letter_code
_entity_poly.pdbx_strand_id
1 'polypeptide(L)'
;MTQPPPTPTPCPILHLDLGPLDLNLLGLHVHLNEVVLNVEAIPGAGNLLGNLLCAIAGLLDNVDLSGVLGNLLQNLLDALIRLLQGLGAGGGAARPIVPPA
;
A
#
# COMPACT_ATOMS: atom_id res chain seq x y z
N MET A 1 18.26 34.47 8.95
CA MET A 1 18.27 33.66 7.72
C MET A 1 16.82 33.36 7.39
N THR A 2 16.25 33.98 6.36
CA THR A 2 14.86 33.75 5.96
C THR A 2 14.85 32.63 4.92
N GLN A 3 14.34 31.46 5.30
CA GLN A 3 14.09 30.35 4.36
C GLN A 3 13.11 30.85 3.28
N PRO A 4 13.37 30.62 1.98
CA PRO A 4 12.38 30.84 0.92
C PRO A 4 11.08 30.09 1.25
N PRO A 5 9.90 30.62 0.87
CA PRO A 5 8.65 29.93 1.11
C PRO A 5 8.71 28.52 0.51
N PRO A 6 8.22 27.49 1.22
CA PRO A 6 8.20 26.13 0.70
C PRO A 6 7.41 26.13 -0.61
N THR A 7 8.06 25.71 -1.69
CA THR A 7 7.40 25.53 -2.99
C THR A 7 6.44 24.35 -2.84
N PRO A 8 5.18 24.47 -3.25
CA PRO A 8 4.25 23.35 -3.18
C PRO A 8 4.78 22.19 -4.00
N THR A 9 4.99 21.03 -3.37
CA THR A 9 5.43 19.81 -4.07
C THR A 9 4.25 19.28 -4.90
N PRO A 10 4.41 19.07 -6.23
CA PRO A 10 3.38 18.47 -7.05
C PRO A 10 3.09 17.03 -6.61
N CYS A 11 1.81 16.64 -6.65
CA CYS A 11 1.40 15.26 -6.40
C CYS A 11 1.33 14.51 -7.74
N PRO A 12 2.06 13.40 -7.92
CA PRO A 12 1.93 12.59 -9.12
C PRO A 12 0.53 11.96 -9.18
N ILE A 13 -0.19 12.18 -10.27
CA ILE A 13 -1.57 11.67 -10.43
C ILE A 13 -1.61 10.52 -11.43
N LEU A 14 -1.03 10.71 -12.61
CA LEU A 14 -1.02 9.70 -13.67
C LEU A 14 0.30 9.79 -14.43
N HIS A 15 0.94 8.64 -14.58
CA HIS A 15 1.98 8.43 -15.56
C HIS A 15 1.48 7.38 -16.55
N LEU A 16 1.40 7.77 -17.81
CA LEU A 16 0.94 6.91 -18.88
C LEU A 16 2.00 6.92 -19.98
N ASP A 17 2.61 5.76 -20.18
CA ASP A 17 3.54 5.51 -21.27
C ASP A 17 2.82 4.68 -22.34
N LEU A 18 2.54 5.33 -23.46
CA LEU A 18 1.95 4.71 -24.64
C LEU A 18 3.07 4.45 -25.63
N GLY A 19 3.36 3.16 -25.83
CA GLY A 19 4.26 2.72 -26.88
C GLY A 19 3.76 3.15 -28.27
N PRO A 20 4.63 3.10 -29.30
CA PRO A 20 4.27 3.45 -30.65
C PRO A 20 3.13 2.57 -31.18
N LEU A 21 2.22 3.17 -31.94
CA LEU A 21 1.08 2.48 -32.55
C LEU A 21 1.14 2.63 -34.07
N ASP A 22 1.14 1.51 -34.77
CA ASP A 22 0.93 1.44 -36.21
C ASP A 22 -0.30 0.60 -36.51
N LEU A 23 -1.27 1.18 -37.23
CA LEU A 23 -2.50 0.49 -37.64
C LEU A 23 -2.70 0.65 -39.15
N ASN A 24 -3.04 -0.46 -39.80
CA ASN A 24 -3.52 -0.48 -41.18
C ASN A 24 -4.89 -1.14 -41.24
N LEU A 25 -5.93 -0.33 -41.38
CA LEU A 25 -7.32 -0.78 -41.40
C LEU A 25 -7.95 -0.45 -42.75
N LEU A 26 -7.97 -1.44 -43.64
CA LEU A 26 -8.60 -1.34 -44.98
C LEU A 26 -8.07 -0.14 -45.79
N GLY A 27 -6.78 0.18 -45.66
CA GLY A 27 -6.14 1.32 -46.32
C GLY A 27 -6.11 2.61 -45.50
N LEU A 28 -6.71 2.64 -44.31
CA LEU A 28 -6.46 3.69 -43.31
C LEU A 28 -5.18 3.36 -42.55
N HIS A 29 -4.14 4.16 -42.77
CA HIS A 29 -2.85 4.04 -42.10
C HIS A 29 -2.75 5.08 -40.99
N VAL A 30 -2.58 4.62 -39.74
CA VAL A 30 -2.43 5.48 -38.55
C VAL A 30 -1.11 5.16 -37.89
N HIS A 31 -0.23 6.15 -37.84
CA HIS A 31 1.04 6.11 -37.14
C HIS A 31 1.03 7.06 -35.94
N LEU A 32 1.33 6.51 -34.76
CA LEU A 32 1.61 7.24 -33.54
C LEU A 32 2.99 6.83 -33.05
N ASN A 33 3.83 7.82 -32.75
CA ASN A 33 5.09 7.58 -32.05
C ASN A 33 4.83 7.32 -30.56
N GLU A 34 5.87 6.97 -29.81
CA GLU A 34 5.80 6.87 -28.35
C GLU A 34 5.30 8.19 -27.73
N VAL A 35 4.38 8.08 -26.78
CA VAL A 35 3.81 9.21 -26.04
C VAL A 35 3.92 8.93 -24.55
N VAL A 36 4.67 9.78 -23.86
CA VAL A 36 4.76 9.79 -22.40
C VAL A 36 3.91 10.95 -21.87
N LEU A 37 2.84 10.62 -21.13
CA LEU A 37 1.95 11.59 -20.49
C LEU A 37 2.16 11.55 -18.97
N ASN A 38 2.60 12.68 -18.44
CA ASN A 38 2.66 12.93 -17.00
C ASN A 38 1.60 13.96 -16.61
N VAL A 39 0.75 13.57 -15.66
CA VAL A 39 -0.23 14.46 -15.03
C VAL A 39 0.13 14.61 -13.57
N GLU A 40 0.38 15.85 -13.17
CA GLU A 40 0.71 16.24 -11.81
C GLU A 40 -0.30 17.25 -11.29
N ALA A 41 -0.71 17.10 -10.04
CA ALA A 41 -1.54 18.07 -9.34
C ALA A 41 -0.63 19.06 -8.62
N ILE A 42 -0.75 20.36 -8.93
CA ILE A 42 0.02 21.41 -8.24
C ILE A 42 -0.86 22.04 -7.16
N PRO A 43 -0.62 21.77 -5.86
CA PRO A 43 -1.38 22.39 -4.79
C PRO A 43 -0.98 23.87 -4.64
N GLY A 44 -1.88 24.67 -4.07
CA GLY A 44 -1.63 26.10 -3.86
C GLY A 44 -2.90 26.94 -3.79
N ALA A 45 -2.73 28.21 -3.41
CA ALA A 45 -3.82 29.17 -3.40
C ALA A 45 -4.41 29.32 -4.82
N GLY A 46 -5.73 29.15 -4.95
CA GLY A 46 -6.44 29.22 -6.24
C GLY A 46 -6.40 27.94 -7.08
N ASN A 47 -5.55 26.96 -6.76
CA ASN A 47 -5.46 25.69 -7.50
C ASN A 47 -6.45 24.66 -6.96
N LEU A 48 -7.75 24.91 -7.13
CA LEU A 48 -8.82 24.07 -6.55
C LEU A 48 -8.67 22.59 -6.90
N LEU A 49 -8.49 22.27 -8.19
CA LEU A 49 -8.32 20.89 -8.64
C LEU A 49 -7.01 20.28 -8.14
N GLY A 50 -5.92 21.04 -8.14
CA GLY A 50 -4.63 20.59 -7.61
C GLY A 50 -4.72 20.22 -6.13
N ASN A 51 -5.37 21.07 -5.33
CA ASN A 51 -5.61 20.82 -3.91
C ASN A 51 -6.47 19.57 -3.69
N LEU A 52 -7.54 19.41 -4.47
CA LEU A 52 -8.44 18.26 -4.37
C LEU A 52 -7.72 16.94 -4.71
N LEU A 53 -7.05 16.89 -5.85
CA LEU A 53 -6.39 15.66 -6.30
C LEU A 53 -5.22 15.29 -5.38
N CYS A 54 -4.46 16.26 -4.90
CA CYS A 54 -3.43 16.03 -3.87
C CYS A 54 -4.03 15.47 -2.57
N ALA A 55 -5.16 16.00 -2.11
CA ALA A 55 -5.81 15.50 -0.90
C ALA A 55 -6.32 14.06 -1.07
N ILE A 56 -6.85 13.72 -2.24
CA ILE A 56 -7.30 12.35 -2.55
C ILE A 56 -6.10 11.39 -2.64
N ALA A 57 -5.03 11.79 -3.35
CA ALA A 57 -3.82 10.97 -3.44
C ALA A 57 -3.22 10.70 -2.05
N GLY A 58 -3.13 11.73 -1.21
CA GLY A 58 -2.62 11.62 0.16
C GLY A 58 -3.53 10.85 1.14
N LEU A 59 -4.78 10.56 0.79
CA LEU A 59 -5.69 9.79 1.65
C LEU A 59 -5.19 8.34 1.84
N LEU A 60 -4.55 7.78 0.82
CA LEU A 60 -4.04 6.41 0.84
C LEU A 60 -2.64 6.31 1.46
N ASP A 61 -1.86 7.39 1.47
CA ASP A 61 -0.50 7.44 2.04
C ASP A 61 -0.49 7.17 3.56
N ASN A 62 -1.60 7.48 4.25
CA ASN A 62 -1.72 7.27 5.69
C ASN A 62 -2.27 5.88 6.06
N VAL A 63 -2.45 4.99 5.08
CA VAL A 63 -2.83 3.60 5.33
C VAL A 63 -1.58 2.74 5.31
N ASP A 64 -1.06 2.42 6.49
CA ASP A 64 0.03 1.45 6.64
C ASP A 64 -0.51 0.02 6.43
N LEU A 65 -0.72 -0.34 5.16
CA LEU A 65 -1.13 -1.68 4.75
C LEU A 65 -0.13 -2.73 5.22
N SER A 66 1.16 -2.40 5.28
CA SER A 66 2.20 -3.31 5.76
C SER A 66 2.05 -3.60 7.25
N GLY A 67 1.79 -2.57 8.06
CA GLY A 67 1.52 -2.73 9.49
C GLY A 67 0.24 -3.53 9.77
N VAL A 68 -0.84 -3.26 9.03
CA VAL A 68 -2.10 -4.02 9.14
C VAL A 68 -1.91 -5.49 8.78
N LEU A 69 -1.26 -5.78 7.64
CA LEU A 69 -0.95 -7.15 7.24
C LEU A 69 0.02 -7.82 8.23
N GLY A 70 1.01 -7.10 8.73
CA GLY A 70 1.95 -7.58 9.72
C GLY A 70 1.27 -8.02 11.01
N ASN A 71 0.35 -7.22 11.54
CA ASN A 71 -0.43 -7.55 12.73
C ASN A 71 -1.34 -8.78 12.51
N LEU A 72 -1.97 -8.89 11.33
CA LEU A 72 -2.80 -10.04 11.00
C LEU A 72 -1.99 -11.34 10.94
N LEU A 73 -0.80 -11.29 10.33
CA LEU A 73 0.12 -12.42 10.23
C LEU A 73 0.64 -12.85 11.61
N GLN A 74 1.00 -11.90 12.48
CA GLN A 74 1.43 -12.20 13.84
C GLN A 74 0.32 -12.87 14.66
N ASN A 75 -0.92 -12.35 14.58
CA ASN A 75 -2.06 -12.97 15.26
C ASN A 75 -2.34 -14.41 14.78
N LEU A 76 -2.17 -14.68 13.49
CA LEU A 76 -2.31 -16.02 12.92
C LEU A 76 -1.21 -16.98 13.40
N LEU A 77 0.03 -16.50 13.48
CA LEU A 77 1.17 -17.27 13.99
C LEU A 77 0.96 -17.63 15.47
N ASP A 78 0.54 -16.68 16.30
CA ASP A 78 0.28 -16.91 17.72
C ASP A 78 -0.87 -17.91 17.93
N ALA A 79 -1.94 -17.81 17.13
CA ALA A 79 -3.05 -18.76 17.17
C ALA A 79 -2.58 -20.18 16.84
N LEU A 80 -1.73 -20.33 15.81
CA LEU A 80 -1.18 -21.63 15.41
C LEU A 80 -0.27 -22.22 16.49
N ILE A 81 0.60 -21.40 17.12
CA ILE A 81 1.47 -21.84 18.20
C ILE A 81 0.65 -22.36 19.38
N ARG A 82 -0.41 -21.66 19.77
CA ARG A 82 -1.30 -22.09 20.87
C ARG A 82 -2.03 -23.40 20.56
N LEU A 83 -2.45 -23.60 19.30
CA LEU A 83 -3.06 -24.85 18.87
C LEU A 83 -2.08 -26.02 18.98
N LEU A 84 -0.85 -25.85 18.51
CA LEU A 84 0.19 -26.89 18.55
C LEU A 84 0.60 -27.22 19.99
N GLN A 85 0.71 -26.22 20.86
CA GLN A 85 0.99 -26.43 22.29
C GLN A 85 -0.15 -27.17 23.00
N GLY A 86 -1.40 -26.84 22.66
CA GLY A 86 -2.58 -27.54 23.18
C GLY A 86 -2.64 -29.01 22.77
N LEU A 87 -2.16 -29.34 21.57
CA LEU A 87 -2.04 -30.74 21.10
C LEU A 87 -0.88 -31.50 21.76
N GLY A 88 0.14 -30.80 22.29
CA GLY A 88 1.30 -31.40 22.96
C GLY A 88 1.14 -31.66 24.46
N ALA A 89 0.15 -31.06 25.13
CA ALA A 89 -0.03 -31.10 26.59
C ALA A 89 -0.94 -32.25 27.10
N GLY A 90 -1.19 -33.28 26.29
CA GLY A 90 -2.12 -34.38 26.59
C GLY A 90 -1.58 -35.55 27.43
N GLY A 91 -0.46 -35.42 28.17
CA GLY A 91 0.18 -36.56 28.84
C GLY A 91 0.83 -36.23 30.19
N GLY A 92 0.03 -35.96 31.23
CA GLY A 92 0.55 -35.70 32.58
C GLY A 92 -0.50 -35.90 33.66
N ALA A 93 -0.91 -37.14 33.90
CA ALA A 93 -1.80 -37.51 35.00
C ALA A 93 -1.15 -37.18 36.36
N ALA A 94 -1.87 -36.40 37.16
CA ALA A 94 -1.51 -36.04 38.53
C ALA A 94 -1.25 -37.28 39.38
N ARG A 95 -0.07 -37.37 40.01
CA ARG A 95 0.18 -38.31 41.11
C ARG A 95 -0.10 -37.60 42.42
N PRO A 96 -1.02 -38.09 43.27
CA PRO A 96 -1.19 -37.55 44.62
C PRO A 96 0.06 -37.88 45.44
N ILE A 97 0.65 -36.87 46.07
CA ILE A 97 1.70 -37.04 47.08
C ILE A 97 1.03 -37.42 48.40
N VAL A 98 1.25 -38.66 48.84
CA VAL A 98 0.96 -39.13 50.20
C VAL A 98 2.14 -38.75 51.09
N PRO A 99 1.95 -37.97 52.18
CA PRO A 99 2.99 -37.71 53.16
C PRO A 99 3.21 -38.93 54.08
N PRO A 100 4.46 -39.31 54.40
CA PRO A 100 4.77 -40.33 55.41
C PRO A 100 4.63 -39.80 56.84
N ALA A 101 4.31 -40.73 57.75
CA ALA A 101 3.93 -40.57 59.16
C ALA A 101 5.02 -40.00 60.07
#